data_AF-A0A930ZN22-F1
#
_entry.id   AF-A0A930ZN22-F1
#
_cell.length_a   1.000
_cell.length_b   1.000
_cell.length_c   1.000
_cell.angle_alpha   90.00
_cell.angle_beta   90.00
_cell.angle_gamma   90.00
#
_symmetry.space_group_name_H-M   'P 1'
#
loop_
_entity.id
_entity.type
_entity.pdbx_description
1 polymer ?
#
loop_
_entity_poly.entity_id
_entity_poly.type
_entity_poly.pdbx_seq_one_letter_code
_entity_poly.pdbx_strand_id
1 'polypeptide(L)'
;MYAGNCAYVFVRAGLEPPSGQHLCTVHPAGVITTDDGAEIWFDARGYGLRGADQSQPHLWVLTMALQFTTTDQRYRWLNSTLGVVVSEFDEQAGRALWHAFVPPVEGSDRPRGRAL
;
A
#
# COMPACT_ATOMS: atom_id res chain seq x y z
N MET A 1 3.68 -4.38 11.69
CA MET A 1 2.56 -3.69 11.01
C MET A 1 1.68 -3.04 12.06
N TYR A 2 1.56 -1.72 12.03
CA TYR A 2 0.66 -0.98 12.92
C TYR A 2 -0.60 -0.59 12.14
N ALA A 3 -1.76 -0.77 12.76
CA ALA A 3 -3.04 -0.30 12.23
C ALA A 3 -3.77 0.48 13.34
N GLY A 4 -4.20 1.70 13.03
CA GLY A 4 -4.96 2.57 13.91
C GLY A 4 -6.40 2.69 13.43
N ASN A 5 -7.33 2.99 14.35
CA ASN A 5 -8.76 3.15 14.04
C ASN A 5 -9.33 2.02 13.18
N CYS A 6 -8.95 0.77 13.46
CA CYS A 6 -9.15 -0.31 12.50
C CYS A 6 -10.20 -1.33 12.97
N ALA A 7 -11.25 -1.50 12.17
CA ALA A 7 -12.26 -2.55 12.38
C ALA A 7 -11.68 -3.95 12.52
N TYR A 8 -10.50 -4.20 11.94
CA TYR A 8 -9.86 -5.51 11.98
C TYR A 8 -9.61 -6.04 13.39
N VAL A 9 -9.43 -5.16 14.39
CA VAL A 9 -9.30 -5.59 15.80
C VAL A 9 -10.58 -6.28 16.29
N PHE A 10 -11.76 -5.75 15.92
CA PHE A 10 -13.05 -6.38 16.24
C PHE A 10 -13.22 -7.70 15.49
N VAL A 11 -12.86 -7.74 14.20
CA VAL A 11 -12.92 -8.96 13.40
C VAL A 11 -12.10 -10.08 14.02
N ARG A 12 -10.84 -9.80 14.43
CA ARG A 12 -10.00 -10.80 15.11
C ARG A 12 -10.55 -11.28 16.44
N ALA A 13 -11.40 -10.48 17.09
CA ALA A 13 -12.11 -10.86 18.31
C ALA A 13 -13.44 -11.61 18.02
N GLY A 14 -13.77 -11.85 16.74
CA GLY A 14 -15.04 -12.47 16.33
C GLY A 14 -16.25 -11.53 16.45
N LEU A 15 -16.03 -10.22 16.51
CA LEU A 15 -17.06 -9.20 16.63
C LEU A 15 -17.32 -8.53 15.28
N GLU A 16 -18.58 -8.20 15.00
CA GLU A 16 -18.90 -7.35 13.86
C GLU A 16 -18.46 -5.91 14.12
N PRO A 17 -17.76 -5.26 13.16
CA PRO A 17 -17.45 -3.85 13.26
C PRO A 17 -18.70 -2.96 13.31
N PRO A 18 -18.75 -1.94 14.17
CA PRO A 18 -19.84 -0.96 14.18
C PRO A 18 -20.01 -0.26 12.82
N SER A 19 -21.25 0.15 12.51
CA SER A 19 -21.58 0.88 11.27
C SER A 19 -20.67 2.10 11.10
N GLY A 20 -20.03 2.23 9.94
CA GLY A 20 -19.12 3.35 9.62
C GLY A 20 -17.68 3.16 10.09
N GLN A 21 -17.34 2.06 10.78
CA GLN A 21 -15.97 1.72 11.18
C GLN A 21 -15.23 0.83 10.18
N HIS A 22 -15.64 0.78 8.91
CA HIS A 22 -14.99 -0.06 7.89
C HIS A 22 -13.65 0.51 7.38
N LEU A 23 -13.27 1.70 7.84
CA LEU A 23 -12.03 2.39 7.46
C LEU A 23 -10.94 2.15 8.52
N CYS A 24 -9.76 1.71 8.10
CA CYS A 24 -8.55 1.66 8.91
C CYS A 24 -7.55 2.72 8.47
N THR A 25 -6.78 3.28 9.39
CA THR A 25 -5.47 3.86 9.06
C THR A 25 -4.40 2.78 9.20
N VAL A 26 -3.50 2.69 8.23
CA VAL A 26 -2.48 1.64 8.18
C VAL A 26 -1.08 2.23 8.05
N HIS A 27 -0.14 1.61 8.75
CA HIS A 27 1.29 1.93 8.71
C HIS A 27 2.12 0.63 8.65
N PRO A 28 2.12 -0.08 7.51
CA PRO A 28 3.02 -1.20 7.30
C PRO A 28 4.44 -0.72 6.97
N ALA A 29 5.43 -1.43 7.48
CA ALA A 29 6.83 -1.24 7.17
C ALA A 29 7.53 -2.60 7.14
N GLY A 30 8.62 -2.70 6.40
CA GLY A 30 9.37 -3.94 6.24
C GLY A 30 10.60 -3.79 5.37
N VAL A 31 11.21 -4.93 5.06
CA VAL A 31 12.38 -5.04 4.18
C VAL A 31 12.02 -5.94 3.01
N ILE A 32 12.34 -5.49 1.80
CA ILE A 32 12.35 -6.29 0.59
C ILE A 32 13.79 -6.74 0.38
N THR A 33 14.02 -8.05 0.33
CA THR A 33 15.27 -8.63 -0.17
C THR A 33 15.04 -9.01 -1.62
N THR A 34 15.78 -8.40 -2.53
CA THR A 34 15.68 -8.71 -3.96
C THR A 34 16.45 -9.99 -4.29
N ASP A 35 16.12 -10.62 -5.41
CA ASP A 35 16.81 -11.84 -5.88
C ASP A 35 18.31 -11.61 -6.13
N ASP A 36 18.70 -10.37 -6.45
CA ASP A 36 20.08 -9.95 -6.65
C ASP A 36 20.75 -9.40 -5.37
N GLY A 37 20.15 -9.66 -4.21
CA GLY A 37 20.72 -9.50 -2.88
C GLY A 37 20.65 -8.10 -2.28
N ALA A 38 19.93 -7.16 -2.89
CA ALA A 38 19.75 -5.82 -2.32
C ALA A 38 18.70 -5.84 -1.20
N GLU A 39 18.92 -5.03 -0.16
CA GLU A 39 17.93 -4.76 0.87
C GLU A 39 17.30 -3.38 0.64
N ILE A 40 15.97 -3.34 0.56
CA ILE A 40 15.18 -2.12 0.40
C ILE A 40 14.17 -2.06 1.56
N TRP A 41 14.38 -1.10 2.45
CA TRP A 41 13.42 -0.79 3.49
C TRP A 41 12.26 -0.01 2.89
N PHE A 42 11.04 -0.31 3.33
CA PHE A 42 9.87 0.50 3.00
C PHE A 42 9.10 0.88 4.26
N ASP A 43 8.51 2.06 4.21
CA ASP A 43 7.51 2.58 5.14
C ASP A 43 6.30 3.00 4.29
N ALA A 44 5.11 2.54 4.65
CA ALA A 44 3.89 2.90 3.93
C ALA A 44 2.86 3.48 4.87
N ARG A 45 2.12 4.49 4.42
CA ARG A 45 0.99 5.06 5.17
C ARG A 45 -0.23 5.20 4.28
N GLY A 46 -1.38 4.82 4.81
CA GLY A 46 -2.62 5.01 4.07
C GLY A 46 -3.84 4.48 4.79
N TYR A 47 -4.79 4.02 4.00
CA TYR A 47 -6.11 3.63 4.48
C TYR A 47 -6.53 2.28 3.90
N GLY A 48 -7.36 1.55 4.65
CA GLY A 48 -7.99 0.32 4.20
C GLY A 48 -9.49 0.34 4.43
N LEU A 49 -10.27 -0.10 3.46
CA LEU A 49 -11.72 -0.20 3.52
C LEU A 49 -12.15 -1.66 3.46
N ARG A 50 -12.80 -2.17 4.51
CA ARG A 50 -13.35 -3.53 4.56
C ARG A 50 -14.67 -3.60 3.80
N GLY A 51 -14.88 -4.68 3.06
CA GLY A 51 -16.17 -4.99 2.44
C GLY A 51 -16.62 -3.93 1.44
N ALA A 52 -15.66 -3.34 0.70
CA ALA A 52 -15.95 -2.46 -0.42
C ALA A 52 -16.85 -3.17 -1.46
N ASP A 53 -16.68 -4.50 -1.60
CA ASP A 53 -17.63 -5.40 -2.24
C ASP A 53 -18.42 -6.18 -1.17
N GLN A 54 -19.75 -6.03 -1.17
CA GLN A 54 -20.62 -6.71 -0.21
C GLN A 54 -20.73 -8.22 -0.46
N SER A 55 -20.41 -8.71 -1.65
CA SER A 55 -20.36 -10.15 -1.94
C SER A 55 -19.14 -10.82 -1.31
N GLN A 56 -18.11 -10.03 -0.94
CA GLN A 56 -16.85 -10.48 -0.36
C GLN A 56 -16.46 -9.61 0.85
N PRO A 57 -17.26 -9.60 1.93
CA PRO A 57 -17.10 -8.65 3.04
C PRO A 57 -15.81 -8.83 3.85
N HIS A 58 -15.12 -9.96 3.69
CA HIS A 58 -13.86 -10.29 4.34
C HIS A 58 -12.64 -9.67 3.63
N LEU A 59 -12.82 -9.17 2.40
CA LEU A 59 -11.77 -8.51 1.66
C LEU A 59 -11.69 -7.03 2.03
N TRP A 60 -10.45 -6.55 2.08
CA TRP A 60 -10.11 -5.16 2.31
C TRP A 60 -9.46 -4.60 1.05
N VAL A 61 -9.86 -3.39 0.66
CA VAL A 61 -9.17 -2.61 -0.37
C VAL A 61 -8.36 -1.52 0.32
N LEU A 62 -7.06 -1.45 0.04
CA LEU A 62 -6.14 -0.51 0.66
C LEU A 62 -5.46 0.37 -0.39
N THR A 63 -5.25 1.64 -0.03
CA THR A 63 -4.41 2.57 -0.78
C THR A 63 -3.42 3.22 0.16
N MET A 64 -2.13 3.17 -0.16
CA MET A 64 -1.06 3.70 0.69
C MET A 64 0.01 4.41 -0.15
N ALA A 65 0.59 5.46 0.41
CA ALA A 65 1.84 6.03 -0.08
C ALA A 65 3.02 5.23 0.48
N LEU A 66 4.05 5.01 -0.34
CA LEU A 66 5.27 4.27 -0.01
C LEU A 66 6.48 5.22 -0.03
N GLN A 67 7.30 5.12 1.00
CA GLN A 67 8.66 5.64 1.03
C GLN A 67 9.63 4.46 1.08
N PHE A 68 10.71 4.56 0.31
CA PHE A 68 11.76 3.55 0.29
C PHE A 68 13.06 4.09 0.85
N THR A 69 13.91 3.20 1.38
CA THR A 69 15.27 3.51 1.79
C THR A 69 16.18 2.32 1.52
N THR A 70 17.25 2.55 0.78
CA THR A 70 18.28 1.55 0.48
C THR A 70 19.65 2.22 0.35
N THR A 71 20.70 1.46 0.67
CA THR A 71 22.09 1.86 0.41
C THR A 71 22.62 1.28 -0.91
N ASP A 72 21.90 0.34 -1.52
CA ASP A 72 22.30 -0.30 -2.78
C ASP A 72 22.22 0.70 -3.95
N GLN A 73 23.32 0.83 -4.69
CA GLN A 73 23.42 1.83 -5.74
C GLN A 73 22.50 1.56 -6.93
N ARG A 74 22.15 0.30 -7.21
CA ARG A 74 21.23 -0.10 -8.29
C ARG A 74 19.83 0.43 -8.05
N TYR A 75 19.43 0.50 -6.78
CA TYR A 75 18.09 0.86 -6.34
C TYR A 75 18.01 2.25 -5.71
N ARG A 76 19.10 3.04 -5.72
CA ARG A 76 19.17 4.37 -5.08
C ARG A 76 18.08 5.34 -5.58
N TRP A 77 17.59 5.16 -6.80
CA TRP A 77 16.49 5.97 -7.34
C TRP A 77 15.20 5.87 -6.51
N LEU A 78 14.98 4.75 -5.81
CA LEU A 78 13.83 4.56 -4.92
C LEU A 78 13.85 5.51 -3.72
N ASN A 79 15.03 5.92 -3.23
CA ASN A 79 15.17 6.78 -2.06
C ASN A 79 14.52 8.17 -2.25
N SER A 80 14.37 8.61 -3.50
CA SER A 80 13.74 9.89 -3.86
C SER A 80 12.43 9.73 -4.62
N THR A 81 11.90 8.51 -4.70
CA THR A 81 10.69 8.20 -5.47
C THR A 81 9.51 8.01 -4.54
N LEU A 82 8.42 8.74 -4.78
CA LEU A 82 7.13 8.45 -4.16
C LEU A 82 6.56 7.18 -4.80
N GLY A 83 6.31 6.14 -4.01
CA GLY A 83 5.49 5.01 -4.44
C GLY A 83 4.04 5.18 -4.00
N VAL A 84 3.13 4.57 -4.72
CA VAL A 84 1.73 4.38 -4.32
C VAL A 84 1.40 2.91 -4.47
N VAL A 85 0.70 2.32 -3.52
CA VAL A 85 0.23 0.93 -3.62
C VAL A 85 -1.28 0.89 -3.52
N VAL A 86 -1.88 0.09 -4.40
CA VAL A 86 -3.23 -0.43 -4.26
C VAL A 86 -3.09 -1.90 -3.86
N SER A 87 -3.78 -2.28 -2.80
CA SER A 87 -3.67 -3.62 -2.23
C SER A 87 -5.04 -4.20 -1.90
N GLU A 88 -5.15 -5.51 -2.05
CA GLU A 88 -6.23 -6.30 -1.48
C GLU A 88 -5.67 -7.11 -0.31
N PHE A 89 -6.37 -7.12 0.82
CA PHE A 89 -6.06 -8.00 1.96
C PHE A 89 -7.24 -8.91 2.26
N ASP A 90 -6.98 -10.21 2.23
CA ASP A 90 -7.91 -11.25 2.65
C ASP A 90 -7.65 -11.59 4.11
N GLU A 91 -8.60 -11.22 4.96
CA GLU A 91 -8.50 -11.43 6.41
C GLU A 91 -8.65 -12.90 6.83
N GLN A 92 -9.29 -13.74 6.02
CA GLN A 92 -9.44 -15.16 6.28
C GLN A 92 -8.17 -15.93 5.92
N ALA A 93 -7.57 -15.61 4.77
CA ALA A 93 -6.29 -16.18 4.36
C ALA A 93 -5.10 -15.54 5.11
N GLY A 94 -5.29 -14.36 5.70
CA GLY A 94 -4.22 -13.58 6.34
C GLY A 94 -3.15 -13.12 5.35
N ARG A 95 -3.53 -12.85 4.09
CA ARG A 95 -2.60 -12.51 3.00
C ARG A 95 -3.03 -11.23 2.29
N ALA A 96 -2.03 -10.46 1.86
CA ALA A 96 -2.26 -9.26 1.06
C ALA A 96 -1.54 -9.38 -0.29
N LEU A 97 -2.18 -8.91 -1.35
CA LEU A 97 -1.56 -8.67 -2.65
C LEU A 97 -1.33 -7.17 -2.82
N TRP A 98 -0.13 -6.79 -3.25
CA TRP A 98 0.30 -5.40 -3.34
C TRP A 98 0.66 -5.06 -4.78
N HIS A 99 -0.04 -4.10 -5.37
CA HIS A 99 0.28 -3.51 -6.67
C HIS A 99 0.88 -2.12 -6.44
N ALA A 100 2.21 -2.04 -6.49
CA ALA A 100 2.94 -0.79 -6.29
C ALA A 100 3.21 -0.09 -7.64
N PHE A 101 3.05 1.22 -7.64
CA PHE A 101 3.20 2.11 -8.77
C PHE A 101 4.14 3.26 -8.40
N VAL A 102 4.89 3.73 -9.38
CA VAL A 102 5.63 4.98 -9.30
C VAL A 102 4.91 5.99 -10.18
N PRO A 103 4.35 7.07 -9.62
CA PRO A 103 3.75 8.12 -10.42
C PRO A 103 4.79 8.75 -11.35
N PRO A 104 4.42 9.10 -12.58
CA PRO A 104 5.33 9.81 -13.47
C PRO A 104 5.77 11.13 -12.84
N VAL A 105 7.06 11.43 -12.95
CA VAL A 105 7.60 12.73 -12.56
C VAL A 105 7.05 13.78 -13.55
N GLU A 106 6.47 14.87 -13.04
CA GLU A 106 5.96 15.96 -13.87
C GLU A 106 7.02 16.40 -14.90
N GLY A 107 6.63 16.40 -16.18
CA GLY A 107 7.49 16.82 -17.30
C GLY A 107 8.04 15.69 -18.17
N SER A 108 7.84 14.42 -17.83
CA SER A 108 8.33 13.27 -18.60
C SER A 108 7.46 12.87 -19.80
N ASP A 109 6.18 13.30 -19.85
CA ASP A 109 5.19 12.69 -20.78
C ASP A 109 4.30 13.68 -21.54
N ARG A 110 4.64 14.99 -21.60
CA ARG A 110 3.97 15.88 -22.57
C ARG A 110 4.70 15.80 -23.91
N PRO A 111 4.11 15.22 -24.98
CA PRO A 111 4.60 15.51 -26.32
C PRO A 111 4.53 17.03 -26.50
N ARG A 112 5.66 17.66 -26.80
CA ARG A 112 5.70 19.07 -27.21
C ARG A 112 4.99 19.15 -28.55
N GLY A 113 3.67 19.29 -28.51
CA GLY A 113 2.85 19.63 -29.66
C GLY A 113 3.38 20.94 -30.22
N ARG A 114 4.02 20.84 -31.37
CA ARG A 114 4.49 21.96 -32.16
C ARG A 114 3.24 22.64 -32.73
N ALA A 115 2.87 23.79 -32.17
CA ALA A 115 1.89 24.66 -32.80
C ALA A 115 2.48 25.13 -34.13
N LEU A 116 1.75 24.84 -35.22
CA LEU A 116 1.91 25.51 -36.52
C LEU A 116 1.08 26.78 -36.51
#